data_AF-A0A1H3Y2P5-F1
#
_entry.id   AF-A0A1H3Y2P5-F1
#
_cell.length_a   1.000
_cell.length_b   1.000
_cell.length_c   1.000
_cell.angle_alpha   90.00
_cell.angle_beta   90.00
_cell.angle_gamma   90.00
#
_symmetry.space_group_name_H-M   'P 1'
#
loop_
_entity.id
_entity.type
_entity.pdbx_description
1 polymer ?
#
loop_
_entity_poly.entity_id
_entity_poly.type
_entity_poly.pdbx_seq_one_letter_code
_entity_poly.pdbx_strand_id
1 'polypeptide(L)'
;MTITAEQYATELRDAIDRQRYATLVASVGDQLNGRKDRFDKSDIIERCLEVYSDGRLKWVDDVKRDFVDTERGVDVEFKYETDMLYTKVRGDPRDPNPRLINNLGEKNEIDPDELADFFVLGQQDAMGVISKPTIFSDETKSELEFDADVVKGDFYFDEIEIAFSPDDIGAIQTREINYKERKMEMQMRLIESIGAEVND
;
A
#
# COMPACT_ATOMS: atom_id res chain seq x y z
N MET A 1 -18.07 -6.44 18.05
CA MET A 1 -16.80 -6.03 18.65
C MET A 1 -15.95 -5.49 17.51
N THR A 2 -15.42 -4.29 17.65
CA THR A 2 -14.48 -3.72 16.68
C THR A 2 -13.17 -4.52 16.73
N ILE A 3 -12.61 -4.87 15.58
CA ILE A 3 -11.35 -5.61 15.48
C ILE A 3 -10.19 -4.70 15.90
N THR A 4 -9.21 -5.22 16.65
CA THR A 4 -8.01 -4.46 17.03
C THR A 4 -6.97 -4.49 15.92
N ALA A 5 -5.99 -3.57 15.95
CA ALA A 5 -4.86 -3.59 15.02
C ALA A 5 -4.08 -4.91 15.06
N GLU A 6 -3.83 -5.45 16.26
CA GLU A 6 -3.10 -6.72 16.45
C GLU A 6 -3.84 -7.89 15.81
N GLN A 7 -5.16 -7.97 16.04
CA GLN A 7 -6.03 -8.98 15.42
C GLN A 7 -6.04 -8.82 13.90
N TYR A 8 -6.14 -7.59 13.42
CA TYR A 8 -6.19 -7.31 11.99
C TYR A 8 -4.87 -7.64 11.29
N ALA A 9 -3.72 -7.26 11.86
CA ALA A 9 -2.40 -7.62 11.35
C ALA A 9 -2.20 -9.14 11.28
N THR A 10 -2.64 -9.86 12.31
CA THR A 10 -2.61 -11.33 12.34
C THR A 10 -3.46 -11.94 11.22
N GLU A 11 -4.65 -11.40 10.98
CA GLU A 11 -5.51 -11.87 9.90
C GLU A 11 -4.96 -11.55 8.52
N LEU A 12 -4.43 -10.34 8.31
CA LEU A 12 -3.79 -9.97 7.05
C LEU A 12 -2.56 -10.82 6.76
N ARG A 13 -1.77 -11.15 7.79
CA ARG A 13 -0.67 -12.11 7.66
C ARG A 13 -1.17 -13.40 7.04
N ASP A 14 -2.25 -13.95 7.56
CA ASP A 14 -2.75 -15.26 7.15
C ASP A 14 -3.49 -15.21 5.80
N ALA A 15 -4.09 -14.07 5.45
CA ALA A 15 -4.81 -13.87 4.20
C ALA A 15 -3.90 -13.53 3.00
N ILE A 16 -2.82 -12.77 3.20
CA ILE A 16 -1.96 -12.30 2.11
C ILE A 16 -0.87 -13.33 1.78
N ASP A 17 -0.71 -13.67 0.50
CA ASP A 17 0.45 -14.40 -0.01
C ASP A 17 1.71 -13.51 0.03
N ARG A 18 2.35 -13.49 1.20
CA ARG A 18 3.52 -12.66 1.52
C ARG A 18 4.72 -12.94 0.61
N GLN A 19 4.95 -14.21 0.27
CA GLN A 19 6.05 -14.59 -0.62
C GLN A 19 5.83 -14.01 -2.02
N ARG A 20 4.59 -14.07 -2.51
CA ARG A 20 4.24 -13.59 -3.84
C ARG A 20 4.22 -12.06 -3.90
N TYR A 21 3.78 -11.40 -2.83
CA TYR A 21 3.95 -9.95 -2.64
C TYR A 21 5.43 -9.55 -2.75
N ALA A 22 6.31 -10.11 -1.91
CA ALA A 22 7.72 -9.76 -1.89
C ALA A 22 8.41 -10.07 -3.23
N THR A 23 8.03 -11.19 -3.87
CA THR A 23 8.52 -11.56 -5.20
C THR A 23 8.09 -10.56 -6.26
N LEU A 24 6.84 -10.07 -6.23
CA LEU A 24 6.34 -9.06 -7.17
C LEU A 24 7.12 -7.76 -7.01
N VAL A 25 7.20 -7.23 -5.78
CA VAL A 25 7.88 -5.96 -5.49
C VAL A 25 9.34 -6.01 -5.95
N ALA A 26 10.04 -7.12 -5.65
CA ALA A 26 11.41 -7.32 -6.10
C ALA A 26 11.55 -7.48 -7.62
N SER A 27 10.59 -8.13 -8.28
CA SER A 27 10.58 -8.33 -9.74
C SER A 27 10.29 -7.03 -10.49
N VAL A 28 9.42 -6.18 -9.95
CA VAL A 28 9.22 -4.82 -10.44
C VAL A 28 10.51 -4.02 -10.22
N GLY A 29 11.04 -4.02 -9.01
CA GLY A 29 12.31 -3.40 -8.68
C GLY A 29 12.40 -1.94 -9.15
N ASP A 30 13.55 -1.57 -9.70
CA ASP A 30 13.83 -0.18 -10.09
C ASP A 30 13.42 0.17 -11.53
N GLN A 31 12.91 -0.80 -12.30
CA GLN A 31 12.61 -0.61 -13.73
C GLN A 31 11.51 0.45 -13.99
N LEU A 32 10.69 0.71 -12.97
CA LEU A 32 9.56 1.66 -12.98
C LEU A 32 9.79 2.88 -12.08
N ASN A 33 11.03 3.21 -11.70
CA ASN A 33 11.30 4.42 -10.89
C ASN A 33 11.25 5.73 -11.71
N GLY A 34 11.10 5.64 -13.03
CA GLY A 34 10.97 6.81 -13.90
C GLY A 34 9.74 7.67 -13.55
N ARG A 35 9.82 8.99 -13.80
CA ARG A 35 8.74 9.95 -13.44
C ARG A 35 7.35 9.54 -13.93
N LYS A 36 7.26 8.97 -15.13
CA LYS A 36 6.01 8.49 -15.72
C LYS A 36 5.63 7.08 -15.23
N ASP A 37 6.63 6.24 -14.96
CA ASP A 37 6.46 4.83 -14.64
C ASP A 37 6.13 4.59 -13.16
N ARG A 38 6.47 5.52 -12.27
CA ARG A 38 6.24 5.37 -10.82
C ARG A 38 4.76 5.26 -10.44
N PHE A 39 3.86 5.81 -11.26
CA PHE A 39 2.43 5.69 -11.05
C PHE A 39 2.00 4.24 -11.32
N ASP A 40 2.47 3.66 -12.43
CA ASP A 40 2.28 2.24 -12.70
C ASP A 40 2.86 1.36 -11.59
N LYS A 41 4.05 1.71 -11.07
CA LYS A 41 4.65 0.99 -9.94
C LYS A 41 3.75 1.00 -8.72
N SER A 42 3.20 2.17 -8.37
CA SER A 42 2.24 2.30 -7.28
C SER A 42 1.04 1.41 -7.49
N ASP A 43 0.37 1.53 -8.64
CA ASP A 43 -0.84 0.77 -8.97
C ASP A 43 -0.59 -0.74 -8.94
N ILE A 44 0.56 -1.21 -9.44
CA ILE A 44 0.92 -2.63 -9.44
C ILE A 44 1.12 -3.15 -8.02
N ILE A 45 1.85 -2.41 -7.18
CA ILE A 45 2.17 -2.84 -5.81
C ILE A 45 0.92 -2.78 -4.93
N GLU A 46 0.10 -1.76 -5.07
CA GLU A 46 -1.17 -1.63 -4.35
C GLU A 46 -2.14 -2.72 -4.79
N ARG A 47 -2.53 -2.75 -6.06
CA ARG A 47 -3.59 -3.64 -6.57
C ARG A 47 -3.22 -5.11 -6.53
N CYS A 48 -1.94 -5.46 -6.31
CA CYS A 48 -1.58 -6.86 -6.09
C CYS A 48 -2.20 -7.42 -4.81
N LEU A 49 -2.51 -6.58 -3.81
CA LEU A 49 -3.09 -7.03 -2.55
C LEU A 49 -4.48 -7.63 -2.74
N GLU A 50 -5.28 -7.16 -3.70
CA GLU A 50 -6.55 -7.82 -4.05
C GLU A 50 -6.30 -9.25 -4.56
N VAL A 51 -5.33 -9.42 -5.45
CA VAL A 51 -4.99 -10.74 -6.02
C VAL A 51 -4.34 -11.66 -4.98
N TYR A 52 -3.50 -11.11 -4.11
CA TYR A 52 -2.70 -11.88 -3.16
C TYR A 52 -3.41 -12.14 -1.84
N SER A 53 -4.56 -11.51 -1.61
CA SER A 53 -5.49 -11.81 -0.52
C SER A 53 -6.70 -12.63 -0.97
N ASP A 54 -6.66 -13.22 -2.17
CA ASP A 54 -7.78 -13.95 -2.80
C ASP A 54 -9.10 -13.16 -2.82
N GLY A 55 -9.00 -11.84 -3.05
CA GLY A 55 -10.13 -10.92 -3.11
C GLY A 55 -10.63 -10.42 -1.75
N ARG A 56 -10.01 -10.80 -0.63
CA ARG A 56 -10.40 -10.29 0.70
C ARG A 56 -10.25 -8.77 0.77
N LEU A 57 -9.09 -8.24 0.39
CA LEU A 57 -8.87 -6.80 0.23
C LEU A 57 -9.37 -6.37 -1.13
N LYS A 58 -10.64 -5.94 -1.20
CA LYS A 58 -11.25 -5.56 -2.47
C LYS A 58 -10.85 -4.13 -2.82
N TRP A 59 -10.16 -3.94 -3.94
CA TRP A 59 -9.74 -2.60 -4.37
C TRP A 59 -10.95 -1.74 -4.74
N VAL A 60 -10.94 -0.50 -4.28
CA VAL A 60 -11.95 0.52 -4.57
C VAL A 60 -11.27 1.81 -5.00
N ASP A 61 -11.72 2.40 -6.10
CA ASP A 61 -11.22 3.68 -6.62
C ASP A 61 -12.00 4.84 -5.95
N ASP A 62 -11.88 4.98 -4.64
CA ASP A 62 -12.60 5.98 -3.85
C ASP A 62 -11.61 6.97 -3.19
N VAL A 63 -12.07 8.19 -2.94
CA VAL A 63 -11.20 9.25 -2.44
C VAL A 63 -10.91 8.99 -0.95
N LYS A 64 -9.69 8.51 -0.64
CA LYS A 64 -9.07 8.30 0.71
C LYS A 64 -9.13 6.89 1.32
N ARG A 65 -9.47 5.87 0.53
CA ARG A 65 -9.26 4.46 0.88
C ARG A 65 -8.95 3.66 -0.38
N ASP A 66 -8.02 2.72 -0.27
CA ASP A 66 -7.63 1.86 -1.40
C ASP A 66 -8.44 0.55 -1.42
N PHE A 67 -8.85 0.05 -0.24
CA PHE A 67 -9.57 -1.23 -0.13
C PHE A 67 -10.72 -1.19 0.87
N VAL A 68 -11.68 -2.08 0.63
CA VAL A 68 -12.62 -2.59 1.64
C VAL A 68 -12.25 -4.04 1.95
N ASP A 69 -12.02 -4.36 3.22
CA ASP A 69 -11.89 -5.75 3.65
C ASP A 69 -13.29 -6.41 3.63
N THR A 70 -13.47 -7.38 2.75
CA THR A 70 -14.76 -8.05 2.52
C THR A 70 -15.21 -8.97 3.66
N GLU A 71 -14.31 -9.40 4.53
CA GLU A 71 -14.63 -10.24 5.70
C GLU A 71 -14.98 -9.41 6.93
N ARG A 72 -14.33 -8.25 7.08
CA ARG A 72 -14.47 -7.38 8.27
C ARG A 72 -15.34 -6.14 8.02
N GLY A 73 -15.52 -5.75 6.77
CA GLY A 73 -16.25 -4.54 6.38
C GLY A 73 -15.56 -3.25 6.84
N VAL A 74 -14.23 -3.27 6.96
CA VAL A 74 -13.41 -2.11 7.35
C VAL A 74 -12.73 -1.50 6.14
N ASP A 75 -12.51 -0.19 6.20
CA ASP A 75 -11.79 0.55 5.17
C ASP A 75 -10.29 0.51 5.44
N VAL A 76 -9.51 0.35 4.36
CA VAL A 76 -8.05 0.20 4.42
C VAL A 76 -7.38 1.14 3.43
N GLU A 77 -6.42 1.90 3.93
CA GLU A 77 -5.47 2.65 3.11
C GLU A 77 -4.14 1.89 3.07
N PHE A 78 -3.54 1.73 1.90
CA PHE A 78 -2.24 1.10 1.74
C PHE A 78 -1.17 2.14 1.37
N LYS A 79 -0.05 2.12 2.09
CA LYS A 79 1.12 2.94 1.78
C LYS A 79 2.32 2.06 1.56
N TYR A 80 2.96 2.25 0.41
CA TYR A 80 4.21 1.60 0.09
C TYR A 80 5.35 2.60 0.07
N GLU A 81 6.40 2.33 0.84
CA GLU A 81 7.69 3.01 0.72
C GLU A 81 8.85 2.01 0.87
N THR A 82 9.92 2.26 0.13
CA THR A 82 11.14 1.46 0.19
C THR A 82 11.80 1.63 1.56
N ASP A 83 12.09 0.53 2.25
CA ASP A 83 12.76 0.52 3.57
C ASP A 83 12.01 1.33 4.65
N MET A 84 10.67 1.27 4.61
CA MET A 84 9.78 2.05 5.47
C MET A 84 9.79 1.57 6.92
N LEU A 85 9.67 0.26 7.14
CA LEU A 85 9.53 -0.35 8.46
C LEU A 85 10.87 -0.88 9.00
N TYR A 86 11.73 -1.36 8.11
CA TYR A 86 13.05 -1.90 8.46
C TYR A 86 14.12 -1.35 7.52
N THR A 87 15.29 -1.07 8.07
CA THR A 87 16.44 -0.61 7.29
C THR A 87 17.02 -1.72 6.42
N LYS A 88 17.35 -1.41 5.16
CA LYS A 88 17.93 -2.38 4.21
C LYS A 88 19.21 -3.06 4.68
N VAL A 89 20.09 -2.32 5.37
CA VAL A 89 21.46 -2.78 5.65
C VAL A 89 21.52 -3.67 6.89
N ARG A 90 20.77 -3.31 7.94
CA ARG A 90 20.84 -3.99 9.24
C ARG A 90 19.55 -4.73 9.60
N GLY A 91 18.45 -4.46 8.91
CA GLY A 91 17.13 -4.93 9.32
C GLY A 91 16.62 -4.25 10.59
N ASP A 92 17.24 -3.15 11.01
CA ASP A 92 16.82 -2.41 12.20
C ASP A 92 15.43 -1.79 11.96
N PRO A 93 14.49 -1.88 12.93
CA PRO A 93 13.21 -1.19 12.86
C PRO A 93 13.34 0.33 12.67
N ARG A 94 12.33 0.93 12.04
CA ARG A 94 12.27 2.37 11.77
C ARG A 94 10.87 2.92 11.98
N ASP A 95 10.81 4.08 12.61
CA ASP A 95 9.60 4.90 12.72
C ASP A 95 9.23 5.46 11.32
N PRO A 96 8.10 5.05 10.72
CA PRO A 96 7.75 5.43 9.37
C PRO A 96 6.98 6.75 9.34
N ASN A 97 7.22 7.54 8.29
CA ASN A 97 6.55 8.82 8.07
C ASN A 97 5.87 8.94 6.70
N PRO A 98 4.93 8.03 6.39
CA PRO A 98 4.33 7.94 5.06
C PRO A 98 3.47 9.17 4.76
N ARG A 99 3.46 9.59 3.49
CA ARG A 99 2.50 10.59 3.02
C ARG A 99 1.12 9.95 2.92
N LEU A 100 0.17 10.43 3.73
CA LEU A 100 -1.18 9.87 3.78
C LEU A 100 -2.10 10.57 2.78
N ILE A 101 -2.19 11.89 2.88
CA ILE A 101 -3.10 12.70 2.08
C ILE A 101 -2.33 13.81 1.38
N ASN A 102 -2.62 14.02 0.10
CA ASN A 102 -2.26 15.25 -0.61
C ASN A 102 -3.48 16.18 -0.57
N ASN A 103 -3.43 17.21 0.28
CA ASN A 103 -4.56 18.12 0.48
C ASN A 103 -4.55 19.27 -0.55
N LEU A 104 -3.57 19.31 -1.47
CA LEU A 104 -3.38 20.35 -2.49
C LEU A 104 -3.37 21.80 -1.93
N GLY A 105 -3.06 21.96 -0.65
CA GLY A 105 -3.04 23.24 0.05
C GLY A 105 -4.43 23.77 0.45
N GLU A 106 -5.48 22.94 0.36
CA GLU A 106 -6.86 23.39 0.55
C GLU A 106 -7.37 23.26 2.00
N LYS A 107 -6.76 22.40 2.83
CA LYS A 107 -7.23 22.13 4.20
C LYS A 107 -6.09 21.78 5.15
N ASN A 108 -5.99 22.50 6.27
CA ASN A 108 -5.09 22.18 7.40
C ASN A 108 -5.73 21.24 8.43
N GLU A 109 -6.91 20.71 8.15
CA GLU A 109 -7.66 19.82 9.03
C GLU A 109 -8.18 18.63 8.21
N ILE A 110 -8.12 17.44 8.79
CA ILE A 110 -8.73 16.22 8.26
C ILE A 110 -9.87 15.83 9.18
N ASP A 111 -11.00 15.50 8.57
CA ASP A 111 -12.09 14.82 9.27
C ASP A 111 -11.69 13.34 9.47
N PRO A 112 -11.56 12.83 10.72
CA PRO A 112 -11.22 11.44 10.98
C PRO A 112 -12.22 10.43 10.37
N ASP A 113 -13.46 10.85 10.12
CA ASP A 113 -14.47 10.01 9.49
C ASP A 113 -14.20 9.80 7.99
N GLU A 114 -13.37 10.65 7.37
CA GLU A 114 -12.91 10.51 5.98
C GLU A 114 -11.68 9.61 5.85
N LEU A 115 -11.11 9.11 6.96
CA LEU A 115 -9.95 8.22 6.97
C LEU A 115 -10.35 6.75 7.12
N ALA A 116 -9.60 5.89 6.43
CA ALA A 116 -9.65 4.45 6.61
C ALA A 116 -9.50 4.03 8.08
N ASP A 117 -10.09 2.88 8.43
CA ASP A 117 -9.99 2.32 9.78
C ASP A 117 -8.56 1.85 10.09
N PHE A 118 -7.86 1.34 9.06
CA PHE A 118 -6.49 0.86 9.15
C PHE A 118 -5.62 1.43 8.03
N PHE A 119 -4.37 1.75 8.37
CA PHE A 119 -3.32 2.03 7.41
C PHE A 119 -2.38 0.82 7.37
N VAL A 120 -2.29 0.20 6.20
CA VAL A 120 -1.36 -0.91 5.93
C VAL A 120 -0.10 -0.34 5.33
N LEU A 121 1.02 -0.55 6.01
CA LEU A 121 2.32 -0.01 5.68
C LEU A 121 3.16 -1.12 5.05
N GLY A 122 3.37 -1.09 3.73
CA GLY A 122 4.14 -2.07 2.98
C GLY A 122 5.54 -1.60 2.63
N GLN A 123 6.52 -2.49 2.79
CA GLN A 123 7.83 -2.35 2.15
C GLN A 123 8.12 -3.60 1.30
N GLN A 124 9.35 -3.78 0.82
CA GLN A 124 9.71 -4.85 -0.12
C GLN A 124 9.41 -6.26 0.42
N ASP A 125 9.59 -6.45 1.72
CA ASP A 125 9.61 -7.75 2.39
C ASP A 125 8.98 -7.72 3.78
N ALA A 126 8.25 -6.64 4.11
CA ALA A 126 7.52 -6.53 5.36
C ALA A 126 6.23 -5.74 5.18
N MET A 127 5.30 -5.95 6.11
CA MET A 127 4.04 -5.22 6.18
C MET A 127 3.59 -5.04 7.62
N GLY A 128 3.16 -3.83 7.95
CA GLY A 128 2.63 -3.46 9.26
C GLY A 128 1.26 -2.81 9.15
N VAL A 129 0.58 -2.71 10.28
CA VAL A 129 -0.76 -2.14 10.41
C VAL A 129 -0.76 -1.14 11.55
N ILE A 130 -1.27 0.07 11.30
CA ILE A 130 -1.63 1.00 12.37
C ILE A 130 -3.11 1.36 12.25
N SER A 131 -3.79 1.47 13.39
CA SER A 131 -5.23 1.77 13.41
C SER A 131 -5.50 3.25 13.55
N LYS A 132 -6.61 3.71 12.98
CA LYS A 132 -7.11 5.07 13.19
C LYS A 132 -7.22 5.44 14.69
N PRO A 133 -7.79 4.60 15.58
CA PRO A 133 -7.76 4.88 17.02
C PRO A 133 -6.37 5.11 17.61
N THR A 134 -5.34 4.40 17.16
CA THR A 134 -3.94 4.62 17.58
C THR A 134 -3.45 6.01 17.18
N ILE A 135 -3.80 6.49 15.99
CA ILE A 135 -3.35 7.78 15.44
C ILE A 135 -4.00 8.98 16.14
N PHE A 136 -5.22 8.82 16.66
CA PHE A 136 -6.01 9.89 17.27
C PHE A 136 -6.12 9.78 18.80
N SER A 137 -5.29 8.95 19.43
CA SER A 137 -5.30 8.72 20.87
C SER A 137 -4.27 9.61 21.57
N ASP A 138 -4.66 10.26 22.67
CA ASP A 138 -3.73 11.02 23.54
C ASP A 138 -2.78 10.12 24.36
N GLU A 139 -3.01 8.80 24.35
CA GLU A 139 -2.21 7.81 25.10
C GLU A 139 -1.07 7.21 24.28
N THR A 140 -1.03 7.51 22.98
CA THR A 140 -0.06 6.99 22.00
C THR A 140 0.83 8.11 21.48
N LYS A 141 1.94 7.75 20.85
CA LYS A 141 2.89 8.72 20.29
C LYS A 141 2.60 9.04 18.83
N SER A 142 2.04 8.08 18.10
CA SER A 142 1.79 8.21 16.67
C SER A 142 0.68 9.21 16.39
N GLU A 143 0.93 10.14 15.49
CA GLU A 143 -0.02 11.21 15.13
C GLU A 143 0.02 11.58 13.65
N LEU A 144 -0.78 12.58 13.27
CA LEU A 144 -0.75 13.18 11.94
C LEU A 144 0.06 14.48 11.96
N GLU A 145 1.07 14.57 11.10
CA GLU A 145 1.82 15.80 10.86
C GLU A 145 1.24 16.53 9.65
N PHE A 146 0.82 17.78 9.85
CA PHE A 146 0.28 18.65 8.80
C PHE A 146 1.38 19.56 8.24
N ASP A 147 1.81 19.30 7.02
CA ASP A 147 2.87 20.06 6.31
C ASP A 147 2.32 20.65 5.01
N ALA A 148 1.74 21.84 5.13
CA ALA A 148 1.16 22.63 4.04
C ALA A 148 0.23 21.81 3.12
N ASP A 149 0.79 21.31 2.01
CA ASP A 149 0.07 20.61 0.96
C ASP A 149 -0.11 19.09 1.24
N VAL A 150 0.48 18.58 2.33
CA VAL A 150 0.51 17.15 2.62
C VAL A 150 0.29 16.87 4.10
N VAL A 151 -0.48 15.81 4.37
CA VAL A 151 -0.54 15.21 5.70
C VAL A 151 0.27 13.92 5.70
N LYS A 152 1.17 13.79 6.66
CA LYS A 152 2.00 12.62 6.89
C LYS A 152 1.57 11.92 8.17
N GLY A 153 1.82 10.62 8.26
CA GLY A 153 1.92 9.98 9.57
C GLY A 153 3.26 10.34 10.20
N ASP A 154 3.28 10.64 11.49
CA ASP A 154 4.49 10.55 12.32
C ASP A 154 4.30 9.34 13.22
N PHE A 155 4.59 8.15 12.69
CA PHE A 155 4.25 6.90 13.34
C PHE A 155 5.46 6.28 14.01
N TYR A 156 5.23 5.64 15.15
CA TYR A 156 6.26 4.94 15.91
C TYR A 156 6.18 3.45 15.68
N PHE A 157 7.33 2.82 15.44
CA PHE A 157 7.40 1.39 15.11
C PHE A 157 6.80 0.50 16.21
N ASP A 158 6.93 0.89 17.48
CA ASP A 158 6.39 0.13 18.62
C ASP A 158 4.84 0.17 18.72
N GLU A 159 4.18 1.02 17.94
CA GLU A 159 2.72 1.13 17.85
C GLU A 159 2.16 0.56 16.53
N ILE A 160 3.05 -0.03 15.70
CA ILE A 160 2.69 -0.69 14.45
C ILE A 160 2.64 -2.21 14.69
N GLU A 161 1.49 -2.78 14.36
CA GLU A 161 1.27 -4.22 14.45
C GLU A 161 1.81 -4.89 13.19
N ILE A 162 2.88 -5.67 13.34
CA ILE A 162 3.56 -6.29 12.22
C ILE A 162 2.75 -7.49 11.72
N ALA A 163 2.24 -7.39 10.49
CA ALA A 163 1.61 -8.50 9.80
C ALA A 163 2.67 -9.52 9.38
N PHE A 164 3.78 -9.06 8.80
CA PHE A 164 4.96 -9.90 8.58
C PHE A 164 6.24 -9.10 8.45
N SER A 165 7.33 -9.76 8.78
CA SER A 165 8.71 -9.26 8.75
C SER A 165 9.53 -9.96 7.66
N PRO A 166 10.76 -9.49 7.38
CA PRO A 166 11.64 -10.15 6.41
C PRO A 166 11.96 -11.60 6.76
N ASP A 167 11.94 -11.96 8.05
CA ASP A 167 12.21 -13.33 8.52
C ASP A 167 11.02 -14.29 8.28
N ASP A 168 9.82 -13.76 7.98
CA ASP A 168 8.60 -14.54 7.72
C ASP A 168 8.45 -14.99 6.25
N ILE A 169 9.39 -14.58 5.39
CA ILE A 169 9.40 -14.93 3.96
C ILE A 169 10.63 -15.75 3.58
N GLY A 170 10.46 -16.61 2.59
CA GLY A 170 11.55 -17.39 2.03
C GLY A 170 12.40 -16.60 1.04
N ALA A 171 13.41 -17.28 0.47
CA ALA A 171 14.30 -16.69 -0.52
C ALA A 171 13.54 -16.11 -1.72
N ILE A 172 13.72 -14.82 -1.99
CA ILE A 172 13.08 -14.12 -3.10
C ILE A 172 13.77 -14.52 -4.41
N GLN A 173 12.98 -15.06 -5.34
CA GLN A 173 13.41 -15.37 -6.70
C GLN A 173 12.72 -14.42 -7.68
N THR A 174 13.44 -13.39 -8.11
CA THR A 174 12.89 -12.41 -9.04
C THR A 174 12.52 -13.05 -10.37
N ARG A 175 11.48 -12.51 -10.99
CA ARG A 175 11.03 -12.87 -12.33
C ARG A 175 11.34 -11.73 -13.27
N GLU A 176 11.90 -12.06 -14.43
CA GLU A 176 12.02 -11.09 -15.50
C GLU A 176 10.61 -10.73 -15.99
N ILE A 177 10.29 -9.44 -15.93
CA ILE A 177 9.05 -8.88 -16.43
C ILE A 177 9.38 -7.76 -17.39
N ASN A 178 8.74 -7.73 -18.57
CA ASN A 178 8.83 -6.60 -19.49
C ASN A 178 7.55 -5.76 -19.40
N TYR A 179 7.37 -5.05 -18.28
CA TYR A 179 6.15 -4.27 -18.05
C TYR A 179 5.92 -3.22 -19.14
N LYS A 180 6.98 -2.52 -19.54
CA LYS A 180 6.91 -1.41 -20.50
C LYS A 180 6.45 -1.88 -21.88
N GLU A 181 6.96 -3.02 -22.34
CA GLU A 181 6.50 -3.64 -23.59
C GLU A 181 5.02 -4.04 -23.50
N ARG A 182 4.61 -4.75 -22.43
CA ARG A 182 3.21 -5.15 -22.23
C ARG A 182 2.25 -3.96 -22.17
N LYS A 183 2.66 -2.86 -21.51
CA LYS A 183 1.89 -1.62 -21.43
C LYS A 183 1.75 -0.98 -22.81
N MET A 184 2.84 -0.90 -23.58
CA MET A 184 2.82 -0.37 -24.94
C MET A 184 1.90 -1.19 -25.85
N GLU A 185 1.98 -2.52 -25.80
CA GLU A 185 1.10 -3.42 -26.57
C GLU A 185 -0.38 -3.23 -26.21
N MET A 186 -0.70 -3.07 -24.93
CA MET A 186 -2.06 -2.78 -24.48
C MET A 186 -2.55 -1.43 -25.01
N GLN A 187 -1.71 -0.39 -24.93
CA GLN A 187 -2.04 0.94 -25.44
C GLN A 187 -2.26 0.94 -26.96
N MET A 188 -1.40 0.26 -27.72
CA MET A 188 -1.55 0.13 -29.16
C MET A 188 -2.84 -0.60 -29.54
N ARG A 189 -3.17 -1.71 -28.86
CA ARG A 189 -4.45 -2.41 -29.06
C ARG A 189 -5.66 -1.51 -28.83
N LEU A 190 -5.63 -0.68 -27.78
CA LEU A 190 -6.70 0.30 -27.52
C LEU A 190 -6.79 1.34 -28.64
N ILE A 191 -5.66 1.91 -29.07
CA ILE A 191 -5.60 2.90 -30.16
C ILE A 191 -6.18 2.33 -31.45
N GLU A 192 -5.78 1.11 -31.82
CA GLU A 192 -6.27 0.43 -33.03
C GLU A 192 -7.76 0.10 -32.94
N SER A 193 -8.25 -0.30 -31.76
CA SER A 193 -9.67 -0.61 -31.56
C SER A 193 -10.61 0.59 -31.75
N ILE A 194 -10.12 1.81 -31.52
CA ILE A 194 -10.89 3.04 -31.70
C ILE A 194 -10.78 3.55 -33.15
N GLY A 195 -9.63 3.33 -33.79
CA GLY A 195 -9.37 3.74 -35.18
C GLY A 195 -10.00 2.83 -36.26
N ALA A 196 -10.54 1.67 -35.87
CA ALA A 196 -11.28 0.79 -36.77
C ALA A 196 -12.73 1.29 -36.95
N GLU A 197 -12.92 2.35 -37.74
CA GLU A 197 -14.24 2.69 -38.25
C GLU A 197 -14.73 1.62 -39.24
N VAL A 198 -15.91 1.11 -38.89
CA VAL A 198 -16.98 0.48 -39.67
C VAL A 198 -16.82 0.68 -41.19
N ASN A 199 -16.38 -0.37 -41.89
CA ASN A 199 -16.69 -0.51 -43.31
C ASN A 199 -18.11 -1.10 -43.41
N ASP A 200 -19.10 -0.23 -43.59
CA ASP A 200 -20.38 -0.58 -44.24
C ASP A 200 -20.18 -0.65 -45.77
#